data_AF-A0A1H9Y5Y4-F1
#
_entry.id   AF-A0A1H9Y5Y4-F1
#
_cell.length_a   1.000
_cell.length_b   1.000
_cell.length_c   1.000
_cell.angle_alpha   90.00
_cell.angle_beta   90.00
_cell.angle_gamma   90.00
#
_symmetry.space_group_name_H-M   'P 1'
#
loop_
_entity.id
_entity.type
_entity.pdbx_description
1 polymer ?
#
loop_
_entity_poly.entity_id
_entity_poly.type
_entity_poly.pdbx_seq_one_letter_code
_entity_poly.pdbx_strand_id
1 'polypeptide(L)'
;MLAEERRQKILDILQKDGRVIAKELSELFQISVDSVRRDLAIMESQGLLQKTYGGAIALKPIQKVRTLPSSESKRYGEPKAHQDAISKRAASFIR
;
A
#
# COMPACT_ATOMS: atom_id res chain seq x y z
N MET A 1 5.62 26.69 11.00
CA MET A 1 4.51 25.74 11.14
C MET A 1 4.64 25.05 12.48
N LEU A 2 3.56 24.92 13.25
CA LEU A 2 3.57 24.19 14.52
C LEU A 2 3.72 22.68 14.26
N ALA A 3 4.38 21.97 15.17
CA ALA A 3 4.61 20.53 15.01
C ALA A 3 3.29 19.74 14.97
N GLU A 4 2.28 20.19 15.71
CA GLU A 4 0.97 19.55 15.81
C GLU A 4 0.15 19.67 14.53
N GLU A 5 0.09 20.88 13.95
CA GLU A 5 -0.51 21.10 12.63
C GLU A 5 0.16 20.24 11.56
N ARG A 6 1.48 20.03 11.65
CA ARG A 6 2.23 19.24 10.68
C ARG A 6 1.89 17.77 10.79
N ARG A 7 1.83 17.22 12.01
CA ARG A 7 1.37 15.85 12.24
C ARG A 7 -0.05 15.64 11.72
N GLN A 8 -0.93 16.62 11.91
CA GLN A 8 -2.30 16.54 11.39
C GLN A 8 -2.32 16.48 9.85
N LYS A 9 -1.55 17.34 9.16
CA LYS A 9 -1.44 17.28 7.70
C LYS A 9 -0.83 15.97 7.20
N ILE A 10 0.17 15.42 7.91
CA ILE A 10 0.75 14.12 7.57
C ILE A 10 -0.32 13.02 7.66
N LEU A 11 -1.17 13.05 8.69
CA LEU A 11 -2.29 12.12 8.81
C LEU A 11 -3.29 12.26 7.65
N ASP A 12 -3.64 13.48 7.26
CA ASP A 12 -4.57 13.69 6.15
C ASP A 12 -4.03 13.13 4.82
N ILE A 13 -2.73 13.34 4.56
CA ILE A 13 -2.05 12.76 3.38
C ILE A 13 -2.04 11.23 3.50
N LEU A 14 -1.70 10.70 4.66
CA LEU A 14 -1.66 9.27 4.92
C LEU A 14 -3.04 8.62 4.75
N GLN A 15 -4.11 9.29 5.16
CA GLN A 15 -5.49 8.83 4.97
C GLN A 15 -5.97 8.94 3.52
N LYS A 16 -5.38 9.81 2.70
CA LYS A 16 -5.71 9.91 1.28
C LYS A 16 -4.95 8.87 0.46
N ASP A 17 -3.66 8.70 0.72
CA ASP A 17 -2.75 7.93 -0.14
C ASP A 17 -2.41 6.55 0.43
N GLY A 18 -2.65 6.33 1.72
CA GLY A 18 -2.39 5.07 2.44
C GLY A 18 -0.93 4.89 2.87
N ARG A 19 -0.02 5.68 2.30
CA ARG A 19 1.40 5.71 2.62
C ARG A 19 1.96 7.12 2.46
N VAL A 20 3.06 7.40 3.16
CA VAL A 20 3.84 8.64 3.02
C VAL A 20 5.32 8.33 3.01
N ILE A 21 6.10 9.13 2.28
CA ILE A 21 7.56 9.00 2.20
C ILE A 21 8.19 10.20 2.91
N ALA A 22 9.17 9.94 3.78
CA ALA A 22 9.77 10.98 4.60
C ALA A 22 10.47 12.07 3.77
N LYS A 23 11.06 11.69 2.63
CA LYS A 23 11.69 12.63 1.69
C LYS A 23 10.67 13.59 1.06
N GLU A 24 9.55 13.05 0.58
CA GLU A 24 8.48 13.86 -0.02
C GLU A 24 7.86 14.82 1.01
N LEU A 25 7.62 14.34 2.24
CA LEU A 25 7.15 15.19 3.33
C LEU A 25 8.17 16.28 3.69
N SER A 26 9.47 15.97 3.64
CA SER A 26 10.53 16.94 3.93
C SER A 26 10.57 18.08 2.92
N GLU A 27 10.36 17.77 1.63
CA GLU A 27 10.27 18.74 0.54
C GLU A 27 8.97 19.56 0.65
N LEU A 28 7.84 18.89 0.92
CA LEU A 28 6.52 19.52 1.07
C LEU A 28 6.47 20.54 2.22
N PHE A 29 7.05 20.19 3.38
CA PHE A 29 7.05 21.06 4.57
C PHE A 29 8.30 21.93 4.68
N GLN A 30 9.26 21.82 3.76
CA GLN A 30 10.55 22.51 3.77
C GLN A 30 11.32 22.34 5.10
N ILE A 31 11.38 21.10 5.58
CA ILE A 31 12.09 20.74 6.82
C ILE A 31 13.08 19.61 6.57
N SER A 32 13.95 19.35 7.54
CA SER A 32 14.86 18.20 7.44
C SER A 32 14.10 16.87 7.51
N VAL A 33 14.59 15.88 6.76
CA VAL A 33 14.10 14.49 6.82
C VAL A 33 14.13 13.94 8.26
N ASP A 34 15.15 14.34 9.04
CA ASP A 34 15.26 13.96 10.45
C ASP A 34 14.06 14.47 11.29
N SER A 35 13.62 15.71 11.05
CA SER A 35 12.46 16.27 11.74
C SER A 35 11.17 15.53 11.38
N VAL A 36 11.01 15.16 10.10
CA VAL A 36 9.89 14.30 9.66
C VAL A 36 9.96 12.93 10.35
N ARG A 37 11.14 12.31 10.42
CA ARG A 37 11.32 11.01 11.08
C ARG A 37 10.96 11.06 12.56
N ARG A 38 11.31 12.16 13.25
CA ARG A 38 10.88 12.40 14.65
C ARG A 38 9.37 12.54 14.77
N ASP A 39 8.73 13.31 13.90
CA ASP A 39 7.27 13.43 13.89
C ASP A 39 6.60 12.07 13.67
N LEU A 40 7.05 11.31 12.67
CA LEU A 40 6.53 9.96 12.41
C LEU A 40 6.74 9.02 13.59
N ALA A 41 7.86 9.12 14.31
CA ALA A 41 8.13 8.29 15.49
C ALA A 41 7.16 8.61 16.65
N ILE A 42 6.85 9.90 16.85
CA ILE A 42 5.86 10.33 17.84
C ILE A 42 4.45 9.86 17.44
N MET A 43 4.10 9.94 16.16
CA MET A 43 2.79 9.50 15.68
C MET A 43 2.63 7.97 15.73
N GLU A 44 3.72 7.23 15.52
CA GLU A 44 3.76 5.78 15.70
C GLU A 44 3.55 5.38 17.16
N SER A 45 4.22 6.05 18.10
CA SER A 45 4.05 5.77 19.54
C SER A 45 2.63 6.09 20.04
N GLN A 46 1.94 7.01 19.37
CA GLN A 46 0.53 7.33 19.59
C GLN A 46 -0.44 6.35 18.89
N GLY A 47 0.07 5.37 18.13
CA GLY A 47 -0.77 4.39 17.44
C GLY A 47 -1.62 5.02 16.32
N LEU A 48 -1.09 6.03 15.63
CA LEU A 48 -1.79 6.71 14.53
C LEU A 48 -1.36 6.17 13.15
N LEU A 49 -0.12 5.69 13.05
CA LEU A 49 0.50 5.16 11.83
C LEU A 49 1.52 4.07 12.18
N GLN A 50 2.01 3.37 11.16
CA GLN A 50 3.11 2.42 11.30
C GLN A 50 4.29 2.90 10.47
N LYS A 51 5.49 2.99 11.06
CA LYS A 51 6.69 3.39 10.33
C LYS A 51 7.23 2.27 9.47
N THR A 52 7.93 2.69 8.43
CA THR A 52 8.72 1.84 7.54
C THR A 52 10.09 2.48 7.34
N TYR A 53 11.02 1.79 6.66
CA TYR A 53 12.39 2.27 6.44
C TYR A 53 12.47 3.67 5.79
N GLY A 54 11.50 4.02 4.93
CA GLY A 54 11.49 5.28 4.19
C GLY A 54 10.39 6.28 4.57
N GLY A 55 9.50 5.94 5.51
CA GLY A 55 8.31 6.75 5.77
C GLY A 55 7.32 6.04 6.68
N ALA A 56 6.02 6.10 6.36
CA ALA A 56 4.97 5.49 7.16
C ALA A 56 3.79 5.01 6.31
N ILE A 57 3.04 4.05 6.84
CA ILE A 57 1.82 3.50 6.27
C ILE A 57 0.66 3.63 7.27
N ALA A 58 -0.57 3.72 6.76
CA ALA A 58 -1.76 3.75 7.59
C ALA A 58 -1.93 2.41 8.34
N LEU A 59 -2.33 2.44 9.61
CA LEU A 59 -2.58 1.23 10.41
C LEU A 59 -3.72 0.38 9.85
N LYS A 60 -4.73 1.03 9.29
CA LYS A 60 -5.74 0.36 8.48
C LYS A 60 -5.31 0.46 7.03
N PRO A 61 -5.06 -0.67 6.33
CA PRO A 61 -4.74 -0.61 4.92
C PRO A 61 -5.94 0.02 4.19
N ILE A 62 -5.72 1.18 3.58
CA ILE A 62 -6.63 1.68 2.57
C ILE A 62 -6.49 0.70 1.43
N GLN A 63 -7.53 -0.12 1.22
CA GLN A 63 -7.55 -1.11 0.15
C GLN A 63 -7.60 -0.39 -1.21
N LYS A 64 -6.48 0.20 -1.65
CA LYS A 64 -6.42 0.81 -2.99
C LYS A 64 -6.06 -0.21 -4.06
N VAL A 65 -5.29 -1.26 -3.76
CA VAL A 65 -5.15 -2.42 -4.66
C VAL A 65 -4.79 -3.66 -3.85
N ARG A 66 -5.80 -4.39 -3.41
CA ARG A 66 -5.76 -5.85 -3.53
C ARG A 66 -7.03 -6.21 -4.27
N THR A 67 -6.98 -6.15 -5.59
CA THR A 67 -7.76 -7.10 -6.38
C THR A 67 -7.22 -8.46 -5.94
N LEU A 68 -7.77 -9.00 -4.84
CA LEU A 68 -7.82 -10.43 -4.70
C LEU A 68 -8.35 -10.94 -6.04
N PRO A 69 -7.75 -11.98 -6.62
CA PRO A 69 -8.37 -12.67 -7.71
C PRO A 69 -9.88 -12.76 -7.50
N SER A 70 -10.66 -12.17 -8.41
CA SER A 70 -12.03 -12.64 -8.58
C SER A 70 -11.96 -14.16 -8.70
N SER A 71 -12.91 -14.86 -8.07
CA SER A 71 -12.99 -16.33 -8.10
C SER A 71 -12.74 -16.84 -9.52
N GLU A 72 -12.05 -17.97 -9.67
CA GLU A 72 -11.67 -18.53 -10.98
C GLU A 72 -12.85 -18.53 -11.98
N SER A 73 -14.05 -18.81 -11.46
CA SER A 73 -15.33 -18.74 -12.19
C SER A 73 -15.63 -17.41 -12.88
N LYS A 74 -15.24 -16.27 -12.30
CA LYS A 74 -15.42 -14.93 -12.90
C LYS A 74 -14.31 -14.56 -13.88
N ARG A 75 -13.14 -15.20 -13.82
CA ARG A 75 -12.00 -14.87 -14.69
C ARG A 75 -12.04 -15.62 -16.01
N TYR A 76 -12.38 -16.90 -15.95
CA TYR A 76 -12.31 -17.79 -17.10
C TYR A 76 -13.69 -18.13 -17.68
N GLY A 77 -14.78 -17.75 -17.00
CA GLY A 77 -16.14 -18.18 -17.36
C GLY A 77 -16.29 -19.70 -17.24
N GLU A 78 -17.37 -20.26 -17.80
CA GLU A 78 -17.44 -21.71 -18.00
C GLU A 78 -16.46 -22.13 -19.10
N PRO A 79 -15.60 -23.14 -18.87
CA PRO A 79 -14.62 -23.57 -19.86
C PRO A 79 -15.32 -24.08 -21.12
N LYS A 80 -14.95 -23.51 -22.28
CA LYS A 80 -15.44 -23.97 -23.59
C LYS A 80 -14.60 -25.15 -24.08
N ALA A 81 -15.22 -26.11 -24.77
CA ALA A 81 -14.59 -27.37 -25.20
C ALA A 81 -13.26 -27.22 -25.99
N HIS A 82 -13.02 -26.07 -26.65
CA HIS A 82 -11.79 -25.82 -27.41
C HIS A 82 -10.61 -25.32 -26.56
N GLN A 83 -10.85 -24.81 -25.35
CA GLN A 83 -9.78 -24.29 -24.46
C GLN A 83 -9.05 -25.42 -23.72
N ASP A 84 -9.68 -26.58 -23.61
CA ASP A 84 -9.13 -27.77 -22.94
C ASP A 84 -8.01 -28.46 -23.71
N ALA A 85 -7.95 -28.30 -25.04
CA ALA A 85 -7.06 -29.10 -25.88
C ALA A 85 -5.57 -28.82 -25.58
N ILE A 86 -5.23 -27.54 -25.37
CA ILE A 86 -3.86 -27.12 -25.05
C ILE A 86 -3.48 -27.61 -23.66
N SER A 87 -4.37 -27.43 -22.66
CA SER A 87 -4.12 -27.85 -21.27
C SER A 87 -3.97 -29.38 -21.14
N LYS A 88 -4.81 -30.17 -21.82
CA LYS A 88 -4.70 -31.64 -21.85
C LYS A 88 -3.40 -32.10 -22.50
N ARG A 89 -3.01 -31.44 -23.61
CA ARG A 89 -1.76 -31.74 -24.30
C ARG A 89 -0.54 -31.37 -23.44
N ALA A 90 -0.57 -30.22 -22.77
CA ALA A 90 0.49 -29.79 -21.86
C ALA A 90 0.64 -30.74 -20.65
N ALA A 91 -0.47 -31.18 -20.06
CA ALA A 91 -0.46 -32.14 -18.95
C ALA A 91 0.18 -33.47 -19.33
N SER A 92 0.04 -33.92 -20.59
CA SER A 92 0.68 -35.15 -21.07
C SER A 92 2.21 -35.10 -21.15
N PHE A 93 2.82 -33.92 -21.03
CA PHE A 93 4.27 -33.73 -21.03
C PHE A 93 4.89 -33.61 -19.63
N ILE A 94 4.07 -33.56 -18.57
CA ILE A 94 4.56 -33.54 -17.19
C ILE A 94 4.61 -34.99 -16.70
N ARG A 95 5.78 -35.42 -16.20
CA ARG A 95 6.07 -36.80 -15.77
C ARG A 95 6.24 -36.90 -14.26
#